data_AF-A0AAP0BST5-F1
#
_entry.id   AF-A0AAP0BST5-F1
#
_cell.length_a   1.000
_cell.length_b   1.000
_cell.length_c   1.000
_cell.angle_alpha   90.00
_cell.angle_beta   90.00
_cell.angle_gamma   90.00
#
_symmetry.space_group_name_H-M   'P 1'
#
loop_
_entity.id
_entity.type
_entity.pdbx_description
1 polymer ?
#
loop_
_entity_poly.entity_id
_entity_poly.type
_entity_poly.pdbx_seq_one_letter_code
_entity_poly.pdbx_strand_id
1 'polypeptide(L)'
;MGRTYTTRVESFPRQDSALHENLHQVRRHVSADHLSEVLDAALDAQKMGMKQAISPNTALTESDCHFINCYLDSTILLLDACSAMQLRLENIRRCIGSIPIGLHCLEGEHEPSRTVLQKAAFALETSSVMVSRYGREMEISMPNLRSSGKKLSSAYQDTNDRISPEFYWALSGSWTMAVLAVGEINSAISFGSKSANLQHKAKPQKMLKNELSKKMKLFPKKMDEIMSMEELKEVDIAARTLLKLVLALQKAGGSGGDIIRRMAVKAVAEKLRRKTDQLEKTLPELKEKIGELYRLIIALRMSLLGLQSEVQKEEDSNPANLQEAPVRSNRRTPRLPLAVPQDLDKGACHAGQPSSCPVRFFPDSADRDAICPVTFWDQTTG
;
A
#
# COMPACT_ATOMS: atom_id res chain seq x y z
N MET A 1 61.45 -16.07 -42.91
CA MET A 1 61.46 -16.18 -41.43
C MET A 1 60.10 -15.72 -40.91
N GLY A 2 59.19 -16.66 -40.62
CA GLY A 2 57.86 -16.36 -40.07
C GLY A 2 57.68 -17.15 -38.78
N ARG A 3 57.55 -16.45 -37.64
CA ARG A 3 57.27 -17.08 -36.35
C ARG A 3 55.77 -17.14 -36.13
N THR A 4 55.23 -18.34 -36.12
CA THR A 4 53.86 -18.65 -35.66
C THR A 4 53.87 -18.77 -34.14
N TYR A 5 52.99 -18.01 -33.47
CA TYR A 5 52.74 -18.13 -32.04
C TYR A 5 51.54 -19.04 -31.80
N THR A 6 51.77 -20.16 -31.14
CA THR A 6 50.73 -21.08 -30.65
C THR A 6 50.33 -20.66 -29.23
N THR A 7 49.10 -20.17 -29.08
CA THR A 7 48.50 -19.84 -27.79
C THR A 7 47.98 -21.12 -27.11
N ARG A 8 48.58 -21.46 -25.97
CA ARG A 8 48.22 -22.56 -25.09
C ARG A 8 46.97 -22.15 -24.28
N VAL A 9 45.86 -22.87 -24.47
CA VAL A 9 44.64 -22.67 -23.67
C VAL A 9 44.79 -23.48 -22.38
N GLU A 10 45.02 -22.79 -21.27
CA GLU A 10 44.99 -23.38 -19.93
C GLU A 10 43.54 -23.57 -19.49
N SER A 11 43.18 -24.83 -19.22
CA SER A 11 41.90 -25.24 -18.66
C SER A 11 41.78 -24.80 -17.20
N PHE A 12 40.81 -23.94 -16.92
CA PHE A 12 40.43 -23.54 -15.56
C PHE A 12 39.83 -24.72 -14.76
N PRO A 13 40.13 -24.86 -13.47
CA PRO A 13 39.52 -25.88 -12.63
C PRO A 13 38.05 -25.54 -12.35
N ARG A 14 37.18 -26.56 -12.45
CA ARG A 14 35.79 -26.52 -12.00
C ARG A 14 35.75 -26.23 -10.50
N GLN A 15 35.36 -25.01 -10.14
CA GLN A 15 35.00 -24.62 -8.78
C GLN A 15 33.58 -25.09 -8.45
N ASP A 16 33.50 -26.03 -7.52
CA ASP A 16 32.49 -26.27 -6.48
C ASP A 16 31.09 -25.65 -6.67
N SER A 17 30.14 -26.48 -7.09
CA SER A 17 28.70 -26.17 -7.08
C SER A 17 28.04 -26.30 -5.69
N ALA A 18 28.82 -26.25 -4.60
CA ALA A 18 28.33 -26.48 -3.23
C ALA A 18 28.11 -25.20 -2.40
N LEU A 19 28.39 -24.01 -2.96
CA LEU A 19 28.19 -22.72 -2.30
C LEU A 19 26.94 -21.95 -2.76
N HIS A 20 26.08 -22.57 -3.57
CA HIS A 20 24.93 -21.91 -4.19
C HIS A 20 23.57 -22.14 -3.48
N GLU A 21 23.52 -22.90 -2.38
CA GLU A 21 22.27 -23.22 -1.66
C GLU A 21 21.95 -22.33 -0.45
N ASN A 22 22.86 -21.48 0.03
CA ASN A 22 22.59 -20.59 1.17
C ASN A 22 22.23 -19.12 0.80
N LEU A 23 22.07 -18.83 -0.49
CA LEU A 23 21.76 -17.47 -0.99
C LEU A 23 20.26 -17.20 -1.22
N HIS A 24 19.38 -18.16 -0.89
CA HIS A 24 17.95 -18.09 -1.22
C HIS A 24 17.02 -17.60 -0.09
N GLN A 25 17.55 -16.99 0.97
CA GLN A 25 16.71 -16.39 2.01
C GLN A 25 17.26 -15.06 2.54
N VAL A 26 17.78 -14.22 1.64
CA VAL A 26 18.01 -12.81 1.97
C VAL A 26 16.64 -12.12 2.01
N ARG A 27 15.95 -12.27 3.15
CA ARG A 27 14.75 -11.50 3.48
C ARG A 27 15.06 -10.03 3.30
N ARG A 28 14.48 -9.41 2.28
CA ARG A 28 14.53 -7.95 2.11
C ARG A 28 13.62 -7.32 3.17
N HIS A 29 14.22 -7.02 4.31
CA HIS A 29 13.65 -6.09 5.28
C HIS A 29 13.80 -4.67 4.74
N VAL A 30 12.75 -3.89 4.94
CA VAL A 30 12.72 -2.48 4.55
C VAL A 30 12.52 -1.67 5.81
N SER A 31 13.40 -0.71 6.07
CA SER A 31 13.29 0.20 7.20
C SER A 31 12.29 1.32 6.91
N ALA A 32 11.81 2.00 7.96
CA ALA A 32 11.01 3.21 7.79
C ALA A 32 11.78 4.29 7.00
N ASP A 33 13.09 4.43 7.25
CA ASP A 33 13.95 5.39 6.54
C ASP A 33 13.97 5.13 5.03
N HIS A 34 14.07 3.87 4.61
CA HIS A 34 14.03 3.54 3.18
C HIS A 34 12.68 3.88 2.54
N LEU A 35 11.56 3.60 3.22
CA LEU A 35 10.24 4.02 2.74
C LEU A 35 10.14 5.55 2.64
N SER A 36 10.78 6.26 3.57
CA SER A 36 10.86 7.71 3.59
C SER A 36 11.61 8.25 2.36
N GLU A 37 12.77 7.67 2.03
CA GLU A 37 13.55 8.01 0.82
C GLU A 37 12.78 7.74 -0.48
N VAL A 38 12.07 6.60 -0.54
CA VAL A 38 11.26 6.23 -1.71
C VAL A 38 10.09 7.20 -1.89
N LEU A 39 9.48 7.66 -0.79
CA LEU A 39 8.48 8.72 -0.82
C LEU A 39 9.07 10.05 -1.29
N ASP A 40 10.24 10.46 -0.81
CA ASP A 40 10.89 11.69 -1.26
C ASP A 40 11.15 11.68 -2.76
N ALA A 41 11.65 10.57 -3.28
CA ALA A 41 11.86 10.39 -4.72
C ALA A 41 10.54 10.47 -5.51
N ALA A 42 9.43 9.96 -4.96
CA ALA A 42 8.11 10.10 -5.57
C ALA A 42 7.59 11.54 -5.50
N LEU A 43 7.79 12.24 -4.39
CA LEU A 43 7.43 13.66 -4.21
C LEU A 43 8.18 14.54 -5.22
N ASP A 44 9.49 14.33 -5.38
CA ASP A 44 10.31 15.06 -6.33
C ASP A 44 9.88 14.81 -7.78
N ALA A 45 9.53 13.56 -8.12
CA ALA A 45 9.00 13.22 -9.42
C ALA A 45 7.64 13.89 -9.69
N GLN A 46 6.75 13.96 -8.69
CA GLN A 46 5.48 14.69 -8.81
C GLN A 46 5.70 16.20 -8.97
N LYS A 47 6.63 16.80 -8.20
CA LYS A 47 7.02 18.21 -8.34
C LYS A 47 7.56 18.50 -9.74
N MET A 48 8.35 17.57 -10.31
CA MET A 48 8.84 17.68 -11.68
C MET A 48 7.71 17.61 -12.71
N GLY A 49 6.80 16.65 -12.59
CA GLY A 49 5.61 16.56 -13.45
C GLY A 49 4.75 17.83 -13.39
N MET A 50 4.58 18.41 -12.20
CA MET A 50 3.84 19.65 -11.99
C MET A 50 4.50 20.86 -12.65
N LYS A 51 5.84 20.99 -12.56
CA LYS A 51 6.57 22.06 -13.26
C LYS A 51 6.33 22.02 -14.78
N GLN A 52 6.32 20.82 -15.36
CA GLN A 52 6.05 20.63 -16.79
C GLN A 52 4.58 20.91 -17.15
N ALA A 53 3.63 20.63 -16.25
CA ALA A 53 2.21 20.93 -16.45
C ALA A 53 1.88 22.42 -16.36
N ILE A 54 2.61 23.21 -15.57
CA ILE A 54 2.35 24.66 -15.41
C ILE A 54 2.94 25.47 -16.56
N SER A 55 4.02 24.98 -17.18
CA SER A 55 4.71 25.68 -18.26
C SER A 55 4.87 24.77 -19.47
N PRO A 56 3.75 24.44 -20.15
CA PRO A 56 3.84 23.72 -21.41
C PRO A 56 4.56 24.62 -22.43
N ASN A 57 5.81 24.31 -22.74
CA ASN A 57 6.61 25.07 -23.70
C ASN A 57 6.09 24.95 -25.16
N THR A 58 5.05 24.14 -25.37
CA THR A 58 4.51 23.76 -26.68
C THR A 58 2.98 23.72 -26.62
N ALA A 59 2.33 24.17 -27.70
CA ALA A 59 0.89 23.98 -27.88
C ALA A 59 0.54 22.49 -27.76
N LEU A 60 -0.51 22.19 -27.00
CA LEU A 60 -0.97 20.83 -26.78
C LEU A 60 -1.58 20.27 -28.06
N THR A 61 -1.14 19.08 -28.45
CA THR A 61 -1.73 18.33 -29.55
C THR A 61 -2.92 17.49 -29.06
N GLU A 62 -3.75 17.01 -29.99
CA GLU A 62 -4.82 16.05 -29.67
C GLU A 62 -4.26 14.78 -28.99
N SER A 63 -3.06 14.34 -29.43
CA SER A 63 -2.33 13.25 -28.79
C SER A 63 -1.94 13.53 -27.34
N ASP A 64 -1.49 14.75 -27.04
CA ASP A 64 -1.18 15.15 -25.66
C ASP A 64 -2.45 15.13 -24.81
N CYS A 65 -3.57 15.64 -25.35
CA CYS A 65 -4.86 15.64 -24.66
C CYS A 65 -5.34 14.22 -24.35
N HIS A 66 -5.19 13.28 -25.29
CA HIS A 66 -5.51 11.87 -25.07
C HIS A 66 -4.64 11.24 -23.96
N PHE A 67 -3.33 11.51 -23.97
CA PHE A 67 -2.42 11.04 -22.92
C PHE A 67 -2.78 11.63 -21.56
N ILE A 68 -3.05 12.94 -21.49
CA ILE A 68 -3.48 13.63 -20.27
C ILE A 68 -4.76 13.00 -19.72
N ASN A 69 -5.75 12.70 -20.56
CA ASN A 69 -6.97 12.00 -20.14
C ASN A 69 -6.66 10.64 -19.50
N CYS A 70 -5.80 9.83 -20.14
CA CYS A 70 -5.38 8.55 -19.58
C CYS A 70 -4.66 8.73 -18.22
N TYR A 71 -3.86 9.78 -18.07
CA TYR A 71 -3.17 10.10 -16.83
C TYR A 71 -4.15 10.51 -15.73
N LEU A 72 -5.07 11.42 -16.05
CA LEU A 72 -6.13 11.86 -15.14
C LEU A 72 -6.96 10.68 -14.64
N ASP A 73 -7.42 9.79 -15.52
CA ASP A 73 -8.16 8.59 -15.09
C ASP A 73 -7.35 7.71 -14.13
N SER A 74 -6.05 7.59 -14.40
CA SER A 74 -5.13 6.79 -13.60
C SER A 74 -4.87 7.41 -12.21
N THR A 75 -4.82 8.74 -12.09
CA THR A 75 -4.56 9.43 -10.81
C THR A 75 -5.62 9.15 -9.74
N ILE A 76 -6.87 8.84 -10.11
CA ILE A 76 -7.93 8.51 -9.14
C ILE A 76 -7.54 7.27 -8.32
N LEU A 77 -7.03 6.23 -9.00
CA LEU A 77 -6.56 5.01 -8.34
C LEU A 77 -5.41 5.27 -7.37
N LEU A 78 -4.56 6.26 -7.69
CA LEU A 78 -3.43 6.64 -6.86
C LEU A 78 -3.87 7.39 -5.61
N LEU A 79 -4.89 8.26 -5.73
CA LEU A 79 -5.51 8.95 -4.61
C LEU A 79 -6.23 7.98 -3.67
N ASP A 80 -6.96 7.01 -4.22
CA ASP A 80 -7.60 5.94 -3.44
C ASP A 80 -6.55 5.12 -2.67
N ALA A 81 -5.46 4.76 -3.34
CA ALA A 81 -4.36 4.03 -2.71
C ALA A 81 -3.68 4.83 -1.60
N CYS A 82 -3.44 6.12 -1.79
CA CYS A 82 -2.91 7.00 -0.74
C CYS A 82 -3.85 7.08 0.46
N SER A 83 -5.16 7.23 0.22
CA SER A 83 -6.18 7.27 1.27
C SER A 83 -6.23 5.96 2.07
N ALA A 84 -6.17 4.82 1.39
CA ALA A 84 -6.11 3.51 2.00
C ALA A 84 -4.85 3.33 2.87
N MET A 85 -3.68 3.81 2.41
CA MET A 85 -2.45 3.77 3.22
C MET A 85 -2.56 4.64 4.47
N GLN A 86 -3.10 5.86 4.37
CA GLN A 86 -3.28 6.73 5.53
C GLN A 86 -4.18 6.09 6.59
N LEU A 87 -5.32 5.52 6.17
CA LEU A 87 -6.22 4.78 7.05
C LEU A 87 -5.50 3.60 7.70
N ARG A 88 -4.67 2.90 6.93
CA ARG A 88 -3.89 1.76 7.43
C ARG A 88 -2.83 2.17 8.45
N LEU A 89 -2.07 3.24 8.21
CA LEU A 89 -1.13 3.80 9.17
C LEU A 89 -1.83 4.27 10.46
N GLU A 90 -3.02 4.85 10.35
CA GLU A 90 -3.82 5.24 11.51
C GLU A 90 -4.27 4.02 12.32
N ASN A 91 -4.69 2.95 11.66
CA ASN A 91 -5.03 1.70 12.34
C ASN A 91 -3.81 1.08 13.03
N ILE A 92 -2.64 1.10 12.39
CA ILE A 92 -1.38 0.65 13.01
C ILE A 92 -1.08 1.48 14.26
N ARG A 93 -1.17 2.81 14.16
CA ARG A 93 -0.99 3.71 15.30
C ARG A 93 -1.96 3.39 16.44
N ARG A 94 -3.24 3.12 16.14
CA ARG A 94 -4.23 2.70 17.15
C ARG A 94 -3.84 1.37 17.82
N CYS A 95 -3.30 0.42 17.06
CA CYS A 95 -2.81 -0.86 17.61
C CYS A 95 -1.61 -0.65 18.54
N ILE A 96 -0.68 0.22 18.15
CA ILE A 96 0.47 0.60 18.97
C ILE A 96 0.00 1.28 20.26
N GLY A 97 -0.99 2.17 20.17
CA GLY A 97 -1.57 2.85 21.33
C GLY A 97 -2.25 1.93 22.35
N SER A 98 -2.65 0.71 21.98
CA SER A 98 -3.20 -0.26 22.94
C SER A 98 -2.12 -1.07 23.68
N ILE A 99 -0.88 -1.10 23.17
CA ILE A 99 0.22 -1.86 23.78
C ILE A 99 0.58 -1.31 25.18
N PRO A 100 0.74 0.01 25.41
CA PRO A 100 1.01 0.56 26.73
C PRO A 100 0.00 0.14 27.80
N ILE A 101 -1.28 -0.02 27.44
CA ILE A 101 -2.33 -0.49 28.37
C ILE A 101 -2.02 -1.92 28.85
N GLY A 102 -1.63 -2.79 27.92
CA GLY A 102 -1.24 -4.17 28.24
C GLY A 102 0.06 -4.25 29.03
N LEU A 103 1.04 -3.40 28.70
CA LEU A 103 2.31 -3.30 29.43
C LEU A 103 2.10 -2.80 30.85
N HIS A 104 1.27 -1.76 31.04
CA HIS A 104 0.96 -1.21 32.35
C HIS A 104 0.28 -2.23 33.28
N CYS A 105 -0.57 -3.10 32.72
CA CYS A 105 -1.13 -4.22 33.50
C CYS A 105 -0.05 -5.20 33.99
N LEU A 106 1.11 -5.27 33.34
CA LEU A 106 2.20 -6.17 33.72
C LEU A 106 3.28 -5.47 34.56
N GLU A 107 3.13 -4.17 34.81
CA GLU A 107 4.02 -3.40 35.68
C GLU A 107 3.73 -3.71 37.16
N GLY A 108 4.79 -3.71 37.98
CA GLY A 108 4.71 -3.99 39.41
C GLY A 108 5.72 -5.03 39.90
N GLU A 109 5.92 -5.03 41.22
CA GLU A 109 6.74 -6.02 41.92
C GLU A 109 5.92 -7.25 42.35
N HIS A 110 4.61 -7.06 42.54
CA HIS A 110 3.69 -8.11 42.98
C HIS A 110 3.25 -9.02 41.83
N GLU A 111 2.77 -10.21 42.22
CA GLU A 111 2.22 -11.17 41.26
C GLU A 111 0.94 -10.61 40.63
N PRO A 112 0.89 -10.44 39.29
CA PRO A 112 -0.28 -9.90 38.62
C PRO A 112 -1.45 -10.86 38.81
N SER A 113 -2.58 -10.32 39.25
CA SER A 113 -3.79 -11.12 39.43
C SER A 113 -4.29 -11.70 38.10
N ARG A 114 -5.07 -12.78 38.17
CA ARG A 114 -5.65 -13.41 36.97
C ARG A 114 -6.45 -12.42 36.10
N THR A 115 -7.15 -11.47 36.71
CA THR A 115 -7.93 -10.44 36.02
C THR A 115 -7.01 -9.45 35.29
N VAL A 116 -5.91 -9.06 35.91
CA VAL A 116 -4.87 -8.21 35.31
C VAL A 116 -4.21 -8.91 34.12
N LEU A 117 -3.87 -10.19 34.24
CA LEU A 117 -3.32 -10.98 33.13
C LEU A 117 -4.32 -11.13 31.98
N GLN A 118 -5.61 -11.33 32.27
CA GLN A 118 -6.66 -11.39 31.25
C GLN A 118 -6.80 -10.06 30.50
N LYS A 119 -6.74 -8.93 31.23
CA LYS A 119 -6.79 -7.59 30.63
C LYS A 119 -5.57 -7.32 29.75
N ALA A 120 -4.37 -7.70 30.20
CA ALA A 120 -3.15 -7.60 29.42
C ALA A 120 -3.22 -8.45 28.14
N ALA A 121 -3.68 -9.70 28.25
CA ALA A 121 -3.86 -10.58 27.09
C ALA A 121 -4.85 -10.01 26.08
N PHE A 122 -6.00 -9.51 26.54
CA PHE A 122 -7.01 -8.89 25.68
C PHE A 122 -6.47 -7.66 24.94
N ALA A 123 -5.73 -6.78 25.62
CA ALA A 123 -5.10 -5.61 25.00
C ALA A 123 -4.08 -6.00 23.92
N LEU A 124 -3.23 -7.00 24.20
CA LEU A 124 -2.24 -7.51 23.24
C LEU A 124 -2.89 -8.23 22.05
N GLU A 125 -3.96 -9.00 22.28
CA GLU A 125 -4.71 -9.68 21.22
C GLU A 125 -5.41 -8.68 20.29
N THR A 126 -6.06 -7.66 20.88
CA THR A 126 -6.70 -6.57 20.12
C THR A 126 -5.70 -5.88 19.18
N SER A 127 -4.47 -5.65 19.65
CA SER A 127 -3.40 -5.06 18.85
C SER A 127 -2.99 -5.91 17.64
N SER A 128 -3.07 -7.24 17.75
CA SER A 128 -2.68 -8.18 16.68
C SER A 128 -3.80 -8.43 15.66
N VAL A 129 -5.06 -8.46 16.12
CA VAL A 129 -6.22 -8.74 15.27
C VAL A 129 -6.57 -7.56 14.34
N MET A 130 -6.53 -6.31 14.86
CA MET A 130 -6.91 -5.14 14.08
C MET A 130 -6.05 -4.97 12.83
N VAL A 131 -4.75 -5.20 12.97
CA VAL A 131 -3.76 -5.18 11.90
C VAL A 131 -4.11 -6.09 10.71
N SER A 132 -4.67 -7.27 10.95
CA SER A 132 -4.88 -8.29 9.92
C SER A 132 -6.09 -8.03 9.01
N ARG A 133 -7.04 -7.18 9.45
CA ARG A 133 -8.29 -6.95 8.71
C ARG A 133 -8.18 -5.91 7.59
N TYR A 134 -7.27 -4.95 7.70
CA TYR A 134 -7.21 -3.78 6.80
C TYR A 134 -6.28 -3.95 5.58
N GLY A 135 -5.75 -5.15 5.34
CA GLY A 135 -4.85 -5.39 4.19
C GLY A 135 -5.55 -5.64 2.85
N ARG A 136 -6.84 -6.02 2.84
CA ARG A 136 -7.47 -6.58 1.62
C ARG A 136 -7.83 -5.56 0.56
N GLU A 137 -8.22 -4.35 0.95
CA GLU A 137 -8.69 -3.34 0.00
C GLU A 137 -7.56 -2.94 -0.97
N MET A 138 -6.34 -2.82 -0.46
CA MET A 138 -5.19 -2.38 -1.24
C MET A 138 -4.58 -3.48 -2.10
N GLU A 139 -4.76 -4.76 -1.74
CA GLU A 139 -4.37 -5.89 -2.58
C GLU A 139 -5.14 -5.89 -3.92
N ILE A 140 -6.37 -5.35 -3.95
CA ILE A 140 -7.19 -5.24 -5.15
C ILE A 140 -6.79 -4.04 -6.02
N SER A 141 -6.36 -2.92 -5.41
CA SER A 141 -6.02 -1.70 -6.15
C SER A 141 -4.66 -1.77 -6.86
N MET A 142 -3.69 -2.51 -6.31
CA MET A 142 -2.34 -2.60 -6.88
C MET A 142 -2.27 -3.19 -8.31
N PRO A 143 -2.98 -4.28 -8.65
CA PRO A 143 -3.08 -4.75 -10.03
C PRO A 143 -3.65 -3.70 -10.98
N ASN A 144 -4.64 -2.92 -10.52
CA ASN A 144 -5.27 -1.86 -11.30
C ASN A 144 -4.32 -0.68 -11.55
N LEU A 145 -3.55 -0.26 -10.54
CA LEU A 145 -2.48 0.73 -10.71
C LEU A 145 -1.45 0.28 -11.76
N ARG A 146 -1.01 -0.98 -11.66
CA ARG A 146 -0.04 -1.54 -12.63
C ARG A 146 -0.62 -1.67 -14.03
N SER A 147 -1.91 -1.99 -14.17
CA SER A 147 -2.56 -2.09 -15.48
C SER A 147 -2.77 -0.71 -16.10
N SER A 148 -3.11 0.31 -15.31
CA SER A 148 -3.20 1.71 -15.76
C SER A 148 -1.87 2.25 -16.25
N GLY A 149 -0.74 1.88 -15.62
CA GLY A 149 0.58 2.20 -16.16
C GLY A 149 0.86 1.62 -17.55
N LYS A 150 0.26 0.47 -17.89
CA LYS A 150 0.37 -0.09 -19.25
C LYS A 150 -0.46 0.71 -20.25
N LYS A 151 -1.64 1.20 -19.84
CA LYS A 151 -2.48 2.06 -20.68
C LYS A 151 -1.77 3.39 -21.00
N LEU A 152 -1.08 3.97 -20.01
CA LEU A 152 -0.26 5.16 -20.24
C LEU A 152 0.87 4.90 -21.24
N SER A 153 1.55 3.77 -21.10
CA SER A 153 2.60 3.37 -22.04
C SER A 153 2.07 3.07 -23.44
N SER A 154 0.85 2.55 -23.60
CA SER A 154 0.25 2.32 -24.93
C SER A 154 -0.20 3.63 -25.56
N ALA A 155 -0.80 4.54 -24.79
CA ALA A 155 -1.22 5.85 -25.27
C ALA A 155 -0.04 6.63 -25.89
N TYR A 156 1.17 6.48 -25.36
CA TYR A 156 2.38 7.07 -25.95
C TYR A 156 2.84 6.40 -27.25
N GLN A 157 2.69 5.09 -27.37
CA GLN A 157 3.11 4.37 -28.58
C GLN A 157 2.20 4.67 -29.77
N ASP A 158 0.94 4.98 -29.51
CA ASP A 158 -0.04 5.31 -30.55
C ASP A 158 0.16 6.72 -31.12
N THR A 159 0.88 7.58 -30.41
CA THR A 159 1.13 8.96 -30.81
C THR A 159 2.42 9.04 -31.61
N ASN A 160 2.33 8.90 -32.94
CA ASN A 160 3.44 8.94 -33.90
C ASN A 160 4.31 10.23 -33.79
N ASP A 161 5.29 10.24 -32.88
CA ASP A 161 6.42 11.19 -32.74
C ASP A 161 6.10 12.68 -32.53
N ARG A 162 4.86 13.07 -32.23
CA ARG A 162 4.47 14.50 -32.09
C ARG A 162 4.41 15.04 -30.65
N ILE A 163 4.50 14.17 -29.65
CA ILE A 163 4.43 14.58 -28.24
C ILE A 163 5.76 15.21 -27.82
N SER A 164 5.72 16.30 -27.06
CA SER A 164 6.90 16.84 -26.39
C SER A 164 7.48 15.75 -25.46
N PRO A 165 8.65 15.18 -25.77
CA PRO A 165 9.16 14.04 -25.03
C PRO A 165 9.33 14.41 -23.56
N GLU A 166 9.78 15.63 -23.25
CA GLU A 166 10.01 16.10 -21.88
C GLU A 166 8.75 16.06 -21.00
N PHE A 167 7.61 16.52 -21.52
CA PHE A 167 6.33 16.53 -20.80
C PHE A 167 5.88 15.09 -20.49
N TYR A 168 5.93 14.22 -21.49
CA TYR A 168 5.58 12.81 -21.34
C TYR A 168 6.49 12.08 -20.35
N TRP A 169 7.81 12.28 -20.47
CA TRP A 169 8.80 11.66 -19.58
C TRP A 169 8.58 12.08 -18.13
N ALA A 170 8.28 13.36 -17.90
CA ALA A 170 8.02 13.86 -16.56
C ALA A 170 6.75 13.24 -15.94
N LEU A 171 5.63 13.22 -16.68
CA LEU A 171 4.38 12.62 -16.19
C LEU A 171 4.48 11.09 -16.05
N SER A 172 5.08 10.40 -17.01
CA SER A 172 5.29 8.96 -16.91
C SER A 172 6.23 8.59 -15.76
N GLY A 173 7.26 9.41 -15.54
CA GLY A 173 8.17 9.31 -14.41
C GLY A 173 7.45 9.53 -13.08
N SER A 174 6.65 10.59 -12.96
CA SER A 174 5.88 10.89 -11.75
C SER A 174 4.90 9.76 -11.40
N TRP A 175 4.18 9.24 -12.39
CA TRP A 175 3.32 8.07 -12.23
C TRP A 175 4.08 6.85 -11.75
N THR A 176 5.18 6.51 -12.43
CA THR A 176 5.97 5.31 -12.14
C THR A 176 6.53 5.35 -10.73
N MET A 177 7.08 6.49 -10.31
CA MET A 177 7.64 6.66 -8.96
C MET A 177 6.55 6.63 -7.89
N ALA A 178 5.38 7.22 -8.13
CA ALA A 178 4.29 7.15 -7.17
C ALA A 178 3.73 5.72 -7.02
N VAL A 179 3.53 5.00 -8.13
CA VAL A 179 3.10 3.58 -8.08
C VAL A 179 4.13 2.71 -7.37
N LEU A 180 5.42 3.00 -7.56
CA LEU A 180 6.50 2.32 -6.87
C LEU A 180 6.41 2.54 -5.36
N ALA A 181 6.38 3.81 -4.92
CA ALA A 181 6.31 4.16 -3.51
C ALA A 181 5.08 3.56 -2.83
N VAL A 182 3.90 3.71 -3.44
CA VAL A 182 2.66 3.11 -2.95
C VAL A 182 2.77 1.59 -2.83
N GLY A 183 3.39 0.93 -3.82
CA GLY A 183 3.59 -0.52 -3.81
C GLY A 183 4.55 -1.01 -2.72
N GLU A 184 5.63 -0.29 -2.49
CA GLU A 184 6.61 -0.64 -1.44
C GLU A 184 6.06 -0.39 -0.05
N ILE A 185 5.42 0.76 0.17
CA ILE A 185 4.76 1.07 1.45
C ILE A 185 3.68 0.04 1.73
N ASN A 186 2.79 -0.25 0.77
CA ASN A 186 1.72 -1.22 0.96
C ASN A 186 2.27 -2.60 1.33
N SER A 187 3.35 -3.03 0.68
CA SER A 187 4.04 -4.26 1.03
C SER A 187 4.57 -4.18 2.46
N ALA A 188 5.35 -3.15 2.77
CA ALA A 188 6.02 -3.00 4.05
C ALA A 188 5.06 -2.91 5.25
N ILE A 189 3.92 -2.24 5.09
CA ILE A 189 2.88 -2.15 6.13
C ILE A 189 1.93 -3.35 6.13
N SER A 190 2.18 -4.36 5.29
CA SER A 190 1.45 -5.62 5.28
C SER A 190 2.00 -6.62 6.28
N PHE A 191 1.24 -6.80 7.36
CA PHE A 191 1.51 -7.83 8.34
C PHE A 191 1.13 -9.19 7.82
N GLY A 192 2.15 -9.96 7.43
CA GLY A 192 2.10 -11.41 7.42
C GLY A 192 0.89 -12.03 6.73
N SER A 193 0.31 -11.38 5.70
CA SER A 193 -0.60 -12.09 4.82
C SER A 193 0.25 -13.20 4.22
N LYS A 194 -0.03 -14.45 4.60
CA LYS A 194 0.57 -15.60 3.92
C LYS A 194 0.22 -15.37 2.46
N SER A 195 1.20 -14.93 1.67
CA SER A 195 1.01 -14.59 0.26
C SER A 195 0.29 -15.78 -0.36
N ALA A 196 -1.00 -15.61 -0.62
CA ALA A 196 -1.75 -16.56 -1.40
C ALA A 196 -1.20 -16.38 -2.80
N ASN A 197 -0.14 -17.13 -3.15
CA ASN A 197 0.52 -17.25 -4.44
C ASN A 197 -0.19 -16.47 -5.56
N LEU A 198 -0.01 -15.15 -5.62
CA LEU A 198 -0.49 -14.33 -6.73
C LEU A 198 0.51 -14.52 -7.86
N GLN A 199 0.51 -15.73 -8.44
CA GLN A 199 1.25 -16.06 -9.65
C GLN A 199 0.63 -15.36 -10.86
N HIS A 200 0.78 -14.04 -10.93
CA HIS A 200 0.58 -13.34 -12.18
C HIS A 200 1.81 -13.56 -13.06
N LYS A 201 1.74 -14.59 -13.92
CA LYS A 201 2.61 -14.75 -15.10
C LYS A 201 2.34 -13.61 -16.10
N ALA A 202 2.79 -12.41 -15.78
CA ALA A 202 2.82 -11.31 -16.75
C ALA A 202 3.93 -11.60 -17.78
N LYS A 203 3.54 -11.94 -19.02
CA LYS A 203 4.50 -12.07 -20.12
C LYS A 203 5.18 -10.72 -20.39
N PRO A 204 6.51 -10.67 -20.61
CA PRO A 204 7.23 -9.40 -20.64
C PRO A 204 7.20 -8.76 -22.04
N GLN A 205 6.58 -7.59 -22.19
CA GLN A 205 6.64 -6.78 -23.43
C GLN A 205 8.06 -6.21 -23.62
N LYS A 206 8.58 -6.18 -24.85
CA LYS A 206 10.03 -6.05 -25.16
C LYS A 206 10.54 -4.62 -25.39
N MET A 207 9.70 -3.61 -25.61
CA MET A 207 10.19 -2.35 -26.19
C MET A 207 10.57 -1.24 -25.19
N LEU A 208 9.96 -1.14 -24.01
CA LEU A 208 10.26 -0.07 -23.04
C LEU A 208 11.31 -0.47 -21.99
N LYS A 209 12.30 -1.28 -22.39
CA LYS A 209 13.17 -2.02 -21.45
C LYS A 209 14.63 -1.58 -21.36
N ASN A 210 15.19 -0.90 -22.34
CA ASN A 210 16.65 -0.85 -22.38
C ASN A 210 17.27 0.20 -21.44
N GLU A 211 16.57 1.27 -21.09
CA GLU A 211 17.04 2.23 -20.08
C GLU A 211 16.31 2.07 -18.75
N LEU A 212 14.97 2.16 -18.74
CA LEU A 212 14.17 2.02 -17.53
C LEU A 212 14.26 0.61 -16.93
N SER A 213 14.32 -0.47 -17.72
CA SER A 213 14.55 -1.81 -17.15
C SER A 213 16.03 -2.13 -16.90
N LYS A 214 17.02 -1.38 -17.40
CA LYS A 214 18.38 -1.51 -16.85
C LYS A 214 18.44 -0.98 -15.42
N LYS A 215 17.70 0.09 -15.11
CA LYS A 215 17.57 0.64 -13.74
C LYS A 215 16.53 -0.10 -12.87
N MET A 216 15.39 -0.54 -13.43
CA MET A 216 14.31 -1.27 -12.73
C MET A 216 14.47 -2.80 -12.71
N LYS A 217 15.56 -3.37 -13.25
CA LYS A 217 15.88 -4.81 -13.09
C LYS A 217 16.10 -5.22 -11.63
N LEU A 218 16.11 -4.28 -10.69
CA LEU A 218 16.14 -4.51 -9.25
C LEU A 218 14.86 -5.12 -8.66
N PHE A 219 13.75 -5.13 -9.40
CA PHE A 219 12.52 -5.78 -8.95
C PHE A 219 12.48 -7.26 -9.35
N PRO A 220 12.68 -8.20 -8.40
CA PRO A 220 12.62 -9.61 -8.69
C PRO A 220 11.19 -9.96 -9.15
N LYS A 221 11.10 -10.58 -10.33
CA LYS A 221 9.84 -11.08 -10.93
C LYS A 221 9.13 -12.17 -10.09
N LYS A 222 9.72 -12.57 -8.97
CA LYS A 222 9.19 -13.49 -7.97
C LYS A 222 9.34 -12.84 -6.59
N MET A 223 8.58 -11.77 -6.33
CA MET A 223 8.38 -11.28 -4.95
C MET A 223 7.33 -12.18 -4.27
N ASP A 224 7.66 -13.45 -4.04
CA ASP A 224 6.91 -14.26 -3.06
C ASP A 224 7.34 -13.89 -1.63
N GLU A 225 8.38 -13.06 -1.50
CA GLU A 225 8.86 -12.56 -0.23
C GLU A 225 8.19 -11.24 0.11
N ILE A 226 7.33 -11.29 1.12
CA ILE A 226 6.63 -10.14 1.68
C ILE A 226 7.68 -9.23 2.30
N MET A 227 7.97 -8.12 1.64
CA MET A 227 8.65 -7.01 2.29
C MET A 227 7.79 -6.57 3.45
N SER A 228 8.31 -6.63 4.66
CA SER A 228 7.66 -6.12 5.86
C SER A 228 8.58 -5.08 6.46
N MET A 229 7.98 -3.99 6.94
CA MET A 229 8.69 -2.96 7.68
C MET A 229 9.31 -3.61 8.91
N GLU A 230 10.62 -3.50 9.07
CA GLU A 230 11.37 -4.26 10.08
C GLU A 230 10.85 -3.97 11.49
N GLU A 231 10.67 -2.69 11.79
CA GLU A 231 10.19 -2.17 13.07
C GLU A 231 8.79 -2.72 13.40
N LEU A 232 7.91 -2.75 12.40
CA LEU A 232 6.55 -3.25 12.52
C LEU A 232 6.51 -4.76 12.80
N LYS A 233 7.36 -5.51 12.09
CA LYS A 233 7.51 -6.95 12.26
C LYS A 233 8.09 -7.27 13.64
N GLU A 234 9.06 -6.51 14.12
CA GLU A 234 9.63 -6.68 15.45
C GLU A 234 8.59 -6.42 16.55
N VAL A 235 7.76 -5.39 16.40
CA VAL A 235 6.64 -5.10 17.32
C VAL A 235 5.64 -6.26 17.32
N ASP A 236 5.22 -6.78 16.16
CA ASP A 236 4.30 -7.93 16.08
C ASP A 236 4.88 -9.18 16.75
N ILE A 237 6.15 -9.51 16.47
CA ILE A 237 6.83 -10.66 17.07
C ILE A 237 6.90 -10.50 18.59
N ALA A 238 7.29 -9.33 19.08
CA ALA A 238 7.40 -9.05 20.52
C ALA A 238 6.01 -9.10 21.20
N ALA A 239 4.98 -8.50 20.60
CA ALA A 239 3.61 -8.53 21.11
C ALA A 239 3.04 -9.96 21.18
N ARG A 240 3.22 -10.78 20.13
CA ARG A 240 2.81 -12.19 20.13
C ARG A 240 3.57 -13.02 21.15
N THR A 241 4.87 -12.76 21.31
CA THR A 241 5.70 -13.44 22.31
C THR A 241 5.23 -13.09 23.71
N LEU A 242 4.97 -11.81 23.98
CA LEU A 242 4.44 -11.35 25.26
C LEU A 242 3.08 -11.98 25.56
N LEU A 243 2.17 -11.99 24.58
CA LEU A 243 0.85 -12.61 24.71
C LEU A 243 0.96 -14.10 25.08
N LYS A 244 1.83 -14.86 24.40
CA LYS A 244 2.07 -16.27 24.73
C LYS A 244 2.59 -16.45 26.16
N LEU A 245 3.50 -15.59 26.61
CA LEU A 245 4.04 -15.63 27.98
C LEU A 245 2.96 -15.29 29.02
N VAL A 246 2.15 -14.26 28.78
CA VAL A 246 1.03 -13.87 29.64
C VAL A 246 0.02 -15.01 29.78
N LEU A 247 -0.35 -15.65 28.66
CA LEU A 247 -1.25 -16.81 28.67
C LEU A 247 -0.64 -18.03 29.38
N ALA A 248 0.67 -18.25 29.25
CA ALA A 248 1.37 -19.32 29.96
C ALA A 248 1.44 -19.06 31.48
N LEU A 249 1.60 -17.80 31.88
CA LEU A 249 1.58 -17.37 33.28
C LEU A 249 0.19 -17.58 33.89
N GLN A 250 -0.86 -17.19 33.16
CA GLN A 250 -2.26 -17.38 33.58
C GLN A 250 -2.61 -18.86 33.83
N LYS A 251 -1.99 -19.80 33.10
CA LYS A 251 -2.21 -21.25 33.24
C LYS A 251 -1.42 -21.89 34.39
N ALA A 252 -0.34 -21.29 34.87
CA ALA A 252 0.60 -21.92 35.82
C ALA A 252 0.20 -21.85 37.30
N GLY A 253 -0.84 -21.07 37.63
CA GLY A 253 -1.49 -21.14 38.94
C GLY A 253 -0.59 -20.87 40.17
N GLY A 254 0.40 -19.98 40.06
CA GLY A 254 1.17 -19.48 41.23
C GLY A 254 2.23 -20.44 41.80
N SER A 255 2.59 -21.52 41.09
CA SER A 255 3.67 -22.42 41.55
C SER A 255 5.06 -21.82 41.29
N GLY A 256 6.03 -22.11 42.16
CA GLY A 256 7.38 -21.47 42.22
C GLY A 256 8.24 -21.45 40.94
N GLY A 257 7.81 -22.06 39.83
CA GLY A 257 8.39 -21.83 38.49
C GLY A 257 8.10 -20.43 37.90
N ASP A 258 7.41 -19.58 38.65
CA ASP A 258 6.88 -18.30 38.22
C ASP A 258 7.94 -17.20 38.05
N ILE A 259 9.02 -17.23 38.82
CA ILE A 259 10.04 -16.16 38.81
C ILE A 259 10.70 -16.03 37.43
N ILE A 260 11.13 -17.15 36.84
CA ILE A 260 11.78 -17.16 35.52
C ILE A 260 10.81 -16.66 34.44
N ARG A 261 9.54 -17.08 34.50
CA ARG A 261 8.51 -16.63 33.54
C ARG A 261 8.23 -15.14 33.69
N ARG A 262 8.16 -14.63 34.92
CA ARG A 262 8.00 -13.19 35.21
C ARG A 262 9.17 -12.37 34.68
N MET A 263 10.41 -12.83 34.87
CA MET A 263 11.58 -12.19 34.28
C MET A 263 11.51 -12.17 32.76
N ALA A 264 11.08 -13.27 32.13
CA ALA A 264 10.89 -13.32 30.68
C ALA A 264 9.79 -12.36 30.20
N VAL A 265 8.66 -12.27 30.92
CA VAL A 265 7.59 -11.29 30.64
C VAL A 265 8.14 -9.87 30.72
N LYS A 266 8.85 -9.51 31.79
CA LYS A 266 9.45 -8.18 31.95
C LYS A 266 10.45 -7.86 30.83
N ALA A 267 11.35 -8.79 30.50
CA ALA A 267 12.32 -8.60 29.43
C ALA A 267 11.67 -8.38 28.05
N VAL A 268 10.63 -9.16 27.73
CA VAL A 268 9.89 -9.01 26.46
C VAL A 268 9.04 -7.74 26.46
N ALA A 269 8.44 -7.37 27.60
CA ALA A 269 7.69 -6.11 27.78
C ALA A 269 8.58 -4.89 27.55
N GLU A 270 9.78 -4.85 28.13
CA GLU A 270 10.75 -3.75 27.92
C GLU A 270 11.26 -3.69 26.48
N LYS A 271 11.42 -4.85 25.82
CA LYS A 271 11.76 -4.89 24.39
C LYS A 271 10.61 -4.35 23.55
N LEU A 272 9.38 -4.76 23.85
CA LEU A 272 8.18 -4.29 23.15
C LEU A 272 8.01 -2.77 23.31
N ARG A 273 8.14 -2.24 24.52
CA ARG A 273 8.06 -0.79 24.81
C ARG A 273 9.02 0.00 23.93
N ARG A 274 10.31 -0.33 23.96
CA ARG A 274 11.34 0.35 23.14
C ARG A 274 11.02 0.34 21.64
N LYS A 275 10.48 -0.76 21.13
CA LYS A 275 10.11 -0.89 19.71
C LYS A 275 8.83 -0.14 19.36
N THR A 276 7.85 -0.16 20.25
CA THR A 276 6.63 0.67 20.17
C THR A 276 7.01 2.16 20.14
N ASP A 277 7.89 2.62 21.02
CA ASP A 277 8.34 4.01 21.07
C ASP A 277 9.09 4.43 19.80
N GLN A 278 9.91 3.53 19.24
CA GLN A 278 10.60 3.77 17.97
C GLN A 278 9.60 3.92 16.82
N LEU A 279 8.62 3.01 16.75
CA LEU A 279 7.62 3.00 15.70
C LEU A 279 6.63 4.18 15.80
N GLU A 280 6.31 4.62 17.02
CA GLU A 280 5.48 5.80 17.25
C GLU A 280 6.14 7.10 16.75
N LYS A 281 7.48 7.14 16.70
CA LYS A 281 8.23 8.27 16.12
C LYS A 281 8.26 8.26 14.60
N THR A 282 8.34 7.09 13.97
CA THR A 282 8.50 6.98 12.50
C THR A 282 7.18 7.05 11.73
N LEU A 283 6.07 6.54 12.30
CA LEU A 283 4.77 6.54 11.62
C LEU A 283 4.22 7.92 11.25
N PRO A 284 4.33 8.96 12.11
CA PRO A 284 3.89 10.31 11.76
C PRO A 284 4.58 10.86 10.50
N GLU A 285 5.88 10.64 10.35
CA GLU A 285 6.65 11.09 9.19
C GLU A 285 6.16 10.43 7.90
N LEU A 286 6.00 9.10 7.90
CA LEU A 286 5.46 8.39 6.74
C LEU A 286 4.03 8.87 6.40
N LYS A 287 3.19 9.10 7.41
CA LYS A 287 1.82 9.60 7.22
C LYS A 287 1.83 11.00 6.60
N GLU A 288 2.71 11.88 7.08
CA GLU A 288 2.88 13.23 6.55
C GLU A 288 3.32 13.22 5.09
N LYS A 289 4.34 12.43 4.75
CA LYS A 289 4.84 12.30 3.37
C LYS A 289 3.79 11.71 2.42
N ILE A 290 3.01 10.72 2.84
CA ILE A 290 1.87 10.23 2.05
C ILE A 290 0.80 11.32 1.88
N GLY A 291 0.57 12.14 2.90
CA GLY A 291 -0.30 13.31 2.83
C GLY A 291 0.21 14.40 1.88
N GLU A 292 1.52 14.63 1.82
CA GLU A 292 2.13 15.51 0.81
C GLU A 292 1.97 14.92 -0.59
N LEU A 293 2.22 13.63 -0.77
CA LEU A 293 2.06 12.95 -2.06
C LEU A 293 0.62 13.07 -2.56
N TYR A 294 -0.36 12.81 -1.70
CA TYR A 294 -1.78 12.98 -2.01
C TYR A 294 -2.10 14.40 -2.49
N ARG A 295 -1.62 15.43 -1.76
CA ARG A 295 -1.82 16.84 -2.13
C ARG A 295 -1.18 17.19 -3.47
N LEU A 296 0.05 16.71 -3.73
CA LEU A 296 0.74 16.94 -5.00
C LEU A 296 0.02 16.27 -6.19
N ILE A 297 -0.53 15.07 -6.00
CA ILE A 297 -1.33 14.40 -7.04
C ILE A 297 -2.58 15.22 -7.37
N ILE A 298 -3.28 15.76 -6.37
CA ILE A 298 -4.42 16.66 -6.58
C ILE A 298 -3.97 17.91 -7.33
N ALA A 299 -2.91 18.57 -6.89
CA ALA A 299 -2.41 19.79 -7.53
C ALA A 299 -2.05 19.53 -9.01
N LEU A 300 -1.31 18.46 -9.29
CA LEU A 300 -0.99 18.05 -10.65
C LEU A 300 -2.24 17.76 -11.48
N ARG A 301 -3.23 17.04 -10.93
CA ARG A 301 -4.51 16.77 -11.59
C ARG A 301 -5.21 18.07 -11.97
N MET A 302 -5.28 19.03 -11.06
CA MET A 302 -5.91 20.34 -11.30
C MET A 302 -5.18 21.14 -12.39
N SER A 303 -3.83 21.13 -12.38
CA SER A 303 -3.04 21.76 -13.45
C SER A 303 -3.32 21.14 -14.81
N LEU A 304 -3.36 19.81 -14.89
CA LEU A 304 -3.64 19.09 -16.14
C LEU A 304 -5.07 19.32 -16.65
N LEU A 305 -6.06 19.43 -15.76
CA LEU A 305 -7.43 19.82 -16.14
C LEU A 305 -7.50 21.26 -16.65
N GLY A 306 -6.71 22.17 -16.07
CA GLY A 306 -6.56 23.55 -16.56
C GLY A 306 -6.08 23.59 -18.01
N LEU A 307 -5.04 22.82 -18.32
CA LEU A 307 -4.52 22.68 -19.68
C LEU A 307 -5.59 22.20 -20.67
N GLN A 308 -6.40 21.21 -20.30
CA GLN A 308 -7.47 20.72 -21.16
C GLN A 308 -8.55 21.78 -21.42
N SER A 309 -8.87 22.60 -20.40
CA SER A 309 -9.84 23.68 -20.57
C SER A 309 -9.34 24.78 -21.51
N GLU A 310 -8.03 25.03 -21.55
CA GLU A 310 -7.44 26.03 -22.46
C GLU A 310 -7.54 25.58 -23.91
N VAL A 311 -7.19 24.31 -24.20
CA VAL A 311 -7.32 23.73 -25.54
C VAL A 311 -8.77 23.79 -26.04
N GLN A 312 -9.74 23.47 -25.18
CA GLN A 312 -11.15 23.51 -25.55
C GLN A 312 -11.65 24.93 -25.86
N LYS A 313 -11.15 25.95 -25.15
CA LYS A 313 -11.48 27.36 -25.44
C LYS A 313 -10.90 27.82 -26.77
N GLU A 314 -9.69 27.39 -27.12
CA GLU A 314 -9.08 27.72 -28.40
C GLU A 314 -9.88 27.13 -29.58
N GLU A 315 -10.35 25.89 -29.46
CA GLU A 315 -11.21 25.23 -30.46
C GLU A 315 -12.54 25.96 -30.66
N ASP A 316 -13.18 26.39 -29.56
CA ASP A 316 -14.46 27.13 -29.60
C ASP A 316 -14.28 28.56 -30.16
N SER A 317 -13.11 29.16 -29.97
CA SER A 317 -12.82 30.53 -30.41
C SER A 317 -12.43 30.65 -31.88
N ASN A 318 -12.14 29.54 -32.56
CA ASN A 318 -11.67 29.57 -33.94
C ASN A 318 -12.85 29.78 -34.92
N PRO A 319 -13.01 30.98 -35.52
CA PRO A 319 -14.16 31.30 -36.36
C PRO A 319 -14.24 30.46 -37.65
N ALA A 320 -13.15 29.79 -38.04
CA ALA A 320 -13.12 28.88 -39.18
C ALA A 320 -14.05 27.66 -38.99
N ASN A 321 -14.26 27.20 -37.74
CA ASN A 321 -15.20 26.11 -37.44
C ASN A 321 -16.67 26.51 -37.54
N LEU A 322 -16.99 27.81 -37.62
CA LEU A 322 -18.37 28.30 -37.77
C LEU A 322 -18.84 28.33 -39.23
N GLN A 323 -17.97 28.11 -40.23
CA GLN A 323 -18.36 28.10 -41.65
C GLN A 323 -18.72 26.72 -42.21
N GLU A 324 -18.36 25.62 -41.53
CA GLU A 324 -18.90 24.29 -41.84
C GLU A 324 -20.19 24.05 -41.06
N ALA A 325 -21.21 24.87 -41.31
CA ALA A 325 -22.56 24.51 -40.93
C ALA A 325 -22.91 23.20 -41.64
N PRO A 326 -23.21 22.09 -40.92
CA PRO A 326 -23.61 20.87 -41.58
C PRO A 326 -24.90 21.17 -42.33
N VAL A 327 -24.83 21.12 -43.66
CA VAL A 327 -26.00 21.02 -44.52
C VAL A 327 -26.79 19.84 -43.97
N ARG A 328 -27.86 20.15 -43.22
CA ARG A 328 -28.81 19.19 -42.67
C ARG A 328 -29.42 18.42 -43.83
N SER A 329 -28.74 17.34 -44.22
CA SER A 329 -29.30 16.33 -45.09
C SER A 329 -30.39 15.62 -44.30
N ASN A 330 -31.64 16.02 -44.57
CA ASN A 330 -32.86 15.37 -44.14
C ASN A 330 -32.90 13.92 -44.67
N ARG A 331 -32.13 12.99 -44.07
CA ARG A 331 -32.39 11.55 -44.21
C ARG A 331 -33.10 11.06 -42.96
N ARG A 332 -34.43 11.13 -43.02
CA ARG A 332 -35.33 10.34 -42.18
C ARG A 332 -35.03 8.85 -42.44
N THR A 333 -34.35 8.18 -41.52
CA THR A 333 -34.40 6.73 -41.41
C THR A 333 -35.58 6.34 -40.50
N PRO A 334 -36.40 5.35 -40.90
CA PRO A 334 -37.58 4.94 -40.14
C PRO A 334 -37.19 4.20 -38.86
N ARG A 335 -37.93 4.49 -37.78
CA ARG A 335 -37.84 3.78 -36.49
C ARG A 335 -38.30 2.33 -36.66
N LEU A 336 -37.47 1.38 -36.23
CA LEU A 336 -37.88 0.00 -35.96
C LEU A 336 -38.54 -0.10 -34.56
N PRO A 337 -39.51 -1.01 -34.39
CA PRO A 337 -40.32 -1.11 -33.17
C PRO A 337 -39.56 -1.79 -32.02
N LEU A 338 -39.83 -1.29 -30.80
CA LEU A 338 -39.42 -1.89 -29.52
C LEU A 338 -40.07 -3.28 -29.36
N ALA A 339 -39.23 -4.31 -29.23
CA ALA A 339 -39.64 -5.63 -28.77
C ALA A 339 -39.80 -5.60 -27.24
N VAL A 340 -41.02 -5.87 -26.78
CA VAL A 340 -41.38 -6.13 -25.39
C VAL A 340 -40.96 -7.57 -25.03
N PRO A 341 -40.22 -7.82 -23.96
CA PRO A 341 -40.03 -9.18 -23.45
C PRO A 341 -41.32 -9.66 -22.77
N GLN A 342 -41.88 -10.76 -23.29
CA GLN A 342 -42.98 -11.49 -22.68
C GLN A 342 -42.54 -12.25 -21.44
N ASP A 343 -43.47 -12.30 -20.48
CA ASP A 343 -43.50 -13.16 -19.31
C ASP A 343 -43.18 -14.63 -19.63
N LEU A 344 -42.34 -15.23 -18.80
CA LEU A 344 -42.25 -16.68 -18.65
C LEU A 344 -42.29 -17.01 -17.15
N ASP A 345 -43.52 -17.25 -16.73
CA ASP A 345 -43.90 -17.92 -15.50
C ASP A 345 -43.56 -19.43 -15.61
N LYS A 346 -42.91 -19.99 -14.58
CA LYS A 346 -42.97 -21.42 -14.19
C LYS A 346 -42.14 -21.65 -12.92
N GLY A 347 -42.83 -22.03 -11.86
CA GLY A 347 -42.28 -22.17 -10.52
C GLY A 347 -41.57 -23.49 -10.20
N ALA A 348 -41.10 -23.56 -8.96
CA ALA A 348 -40.92 -24.79 -8.21
C ALA A 348 -40.85 -24.43 -6.72
N CYS A 349 -41.87 -24.87 -5.97
CA CYS A 349 -41.85 -24.90 -4.51
C CYS A 349 -40.85 -25.97 -4.06
N HIS A 350 -39.88 -25.61 -3.22
CA HIS A 350 -39.27 -26.57 -2.30
C HIS A 350 -39.03 -25.95 -0.94
N ALA A 351 -39.56 -26.65 0.05
CA ALA A 351 -39.56 -26.33 1.46
C ALA A 351 -38.19 -26.57 2.12
N GLY A 352 -37.93 -25.78 3.16
CA GLY A 352 -37.31 -26.25 4.39
C GLY A 352 -35.78 -26.31 4.43
N GLN A 353 -35.15 -25.31 5.08
CA GLN A 353 -34.41 -25.52 6.33
C GLN A 353 -33.94 -24.18 6.93
N PRO A 354 -33.89 -24.06 8.27
CA PRO A 354 -33.55 -22.81 8.94
C PRO A 354 -32.03 -22.63 9.00
N SER A 355 -31.52 -21.55 8.38
CA SER A 355 -30.15 -21.10 8.62
C SER A 355 -30.12 -20.30 9.92
N SER A 356 -29.39 -20.84 10.89
CA SER A 356 -29.03 -20.17 12.13
C SER A 356 -28.19 -18.94 11.83
N CYS A 357 -28.78 -17.76 12.02
CA CYS A 357 -28.02 -16.52 12.06
C CYS A 357 -27.11 -16.53 13.31
N PRO A 358 -25.80 -16.27 13.19
CA PRO A 358 -25.00 -15.96 14.36
C PRO A 358 -25.45 -14.60 14.89
N VAL A 359 -25.94 -14.60 16.13
CA VAL A 359 -26.23 -13.42 16.93
C VAL A 359 -25.02 -12.50 16.90
N ARG A 360 -25.13 -11.39 16.18
CA ARG A 360 -24.21 -10.26 16.30
C ARG A 360 -24.52 -9.59 17.64
N PHE A 361 -23.67 -9.84 18.63
CA PHE A 361 -23.59 -8.97 19.80
C PHE A 361 -23.03 -7.62 19.35
N PHE A 362 -23.92 -6.67 19.12
CA PHE A 362 -23.60 -5.26 19.29
C PHE A 362 -23.62 -5.00 20.80
N PRO A 363 -22.54 -4.51 21.43
CA PRO A 363 -22.69 -3.89 22.73
C PRO A 363 -23.46 -2.59 22.52
N ASP A 364 -24.69 -2.60 23.04
CA ASP A 364 -25.61 -1.48 23.05
C ASP A 364 -24.97 -0.29 23.76
N SER A 365 -25.08 0.87 23.13
CA SER A 365 -24.64 2.15 23.65
C SER A 365 -25.67 2.67 24.65
N ALA A 366 -25.62 2.19 25.88
CA ALA A 366 -26.39 2.74 26.99
C ALA A 366 -25.70 2.45 28.32
N ASP A 367 -24.66 3.22 28.63
CA ASP A 367 -24.31 3.62 30.00
C ASP A 367 -23.28 4.75 29.92
N ARG A 368 -23.79 5.95 29.64
CA ARG A 368 -23.19 7.17 30.14
C ARG A 368 -23.77 7.34 31.54
N ASP A 369 -23.00 7.03 32.57
CA ASP A 369 -22.90 7.79 33.81
C ASP A 369 -21.90 7.12 34.78
N ALA A 370 -21.22 7.96 35.57
CA ALA A 370 -20.20 7.63 36.58
C ALA A 370 -18.77 7.30 36.07
N ILE A 371 -18.10 8.31 35.51
CA ILE A 371 -16.65 8.44 35.69
C ILE A 371 -16.43 8.77 37.18
N CYS A 372 -16.04 7.77 37.97
CA CYS A 372 -15.45 8.02 39.28
C CYS A 372 -14.06 8.65 39.06
N PRO A 373 -13.76 9.84 39.61
CA PRO A 373 -12.40 10.34 39.60
C PRO A 373 -11.55 9.42 40.49
N VAL A 374 -10.51 8.84 39.90
CA VAL A 374 -9.46 8.15 40.65
C VAL A 374 -8.76 9.19 41.50
N THR A 375 -9.03 9.19 42.80
CA THR A 375 -8.28 9.99 43.77
C THR A 375 -6.88 9.41 43.90
N PHE A 376 -5.92 10.25 43.55
CA PHE A 376 -4.50 10.04 43.72
C PHE A 376 -4.19 10.07 45.22
N TRP A 377 -3.74 8.94 45.79
CA TRP A 377 -3.23 8.94 47.16
C TRP A 377 -1.79 9.44 47.14
N ASP A 378 -1.63 10.70 47.55
CA ASP A 378 -0.37 11.24 48.03
C ASP A 378 -0.19 10.75 49.48
N GLN A 379 0.72 9.79 49.70
CA GLN A 379 1.19 9.44 51.03
C GLN A 379 2.57 10.04 51.23
N THR A 380 2.57 11.28 51.70
CA THR A 380 3.67 11.86 52.46
C THR A 380 3.18 12.18 53.87
N THR A 381 4.03 11.88 54.85
CA THR A 381 3.99 12.18 56.29
C THR A 381 3.31 11.16 57.23
N GLY A 382 4.13 10.69 58.17
CA GLY A 382 3.89 9.70 59.22
C GLY A 382 5.23 9.17 59.71
#